data_AF-A0A8H5SXL8-F1
#
_entry.id   AF-A0A8H5SXL8-F1
#
_cell.length_a   1.000
_cell.length_b   1.000
_cell.length_c   1.000
_cell.angle_alpha   90.00
_cell.angle_beta   90.00
_cell.angle_gamma   90.00
#
_symmetry.space_group_name_H-M   'P 1'
#
loop_
_entity.id
_entity.type
_entity.pdbx_description
1 polymer ?
#
loop_
_entity_poly.entity_id
_entity_poly.type
_entity_poly.pdbx_seq_one_letter_code
_entity_poly.pdbx_strand_id
1 'polypeptide(L)'
;MQASSPQEQEQLEELCRHFYYARNPETRMSPRRKASLEKSLQKCLAKYEVAFLDDDQTLRISVPLDVIKKDVMEVFHSMKDIAKAFKNTALLTYFHDDAIRNTENLIKISQIRIAGLERRNADTTLQRQDVELGEKMLKIHKNALAREKLILEEWKR
;
A
#
# COMPACT_ATOMS: atom_id res chain seq x y z
N MET A 1 10.75 -22.97 -14.57
CA MET A 1 10.52 -21.69 -13.87
C MET A 1 10.12 -22.03 -12.43
N GLN A 2 11.03 -21.93 -11.47
CA GLN A 2 10.64 -22.04 -10.06
C GLN A 2 10.12 -20.68 -9.61
N ALA A 3 8.85 -20.63 -9.20
CA ALA A 3 8.23 -19.46 -8.60
C ALA A 3 9.01 -19.03 -7.34
N SER A 4 8.77 -17.80 -6.88
CA SER A 4 9.20 -17.36 -5.54
C SER A 4 8.87 -18.44 -4.50
N SER A 5 9.68 -18.57 -3.43
CA SER A 5 9.33 -19.53 -2.38
C SER A 5 7.92 -19.21 -1.86
N PRO A 6 7.12 -20.22 -1.45
CA PRO A 6 5.74 -19.99 -1.03
C PRO A 6 5.60 -18.88 0.02
N GLN A 7 6.58 -18.77 0.91
CA GLN A 7 6.66 -17.74 1.94
C GLN A 7 6.90 -16.33 1.38
N GLU A 8 7.75 -16.16 0.37
CA GLU A 8 7.96 -14.86 -0.29
C GLU A 8 6.74 -14.42 -1.08
N GLN A 9 6.07 -15.39 -1.71
CA GLN A 9 4.86 -15.12 -2.48
C GLN A 9 3.71 -14.70 -1.56
N GLU A 10 3.55 -15.37 -0.42
CA GLU A 10 2.60 -14.97 0.63
C GLU A 10 2.92 -13.58 1.20
N GLN A 11 4.20 -13.28 1.47
CA GLN A 11 4.61 -11.95 1.92
C GLN A 11 4.35 -10.85 0.87
N LEU A 12 4.58 -11.15 -0.41
CA LEU A 12 4.29 -10.22 -1.51
C LEU A 12 2.79 -9.98 -1.67
N GLU A 13 1.99 -11.04 -1.63
CA GLU A 13 0.52 -10.94 -1.68
C GLU A 13 0.01 -10.09 -0.52
N GLU A 14 0.53 -10.31 0.69
CA GLU A 14 0.16 -9.55 1.88
C GLU A 14 0.54 -8.07 1.76
N LEU A 15 1.73 -7.73 1.26
CA LEU A 15 2.14 -6.33 1.08
C LEU A 15 1.32 -5.61 -0.01
N CYS A 16 0.92 -6.33 -1.07
CA CYS A 16 0.11 -5.76 -2.16
C CYS A 16 -1.37 -5.59 -1.78
N ARG A 17 -1.82 -6.30 -0.74
CA ARG A 17 -3.21 -6.32 -0.26
C ARG A 17 -3.63 -5.05 0.47
N HIS A 18 -2.68 -4.41 1.15
CA HIS A 18 -2.98 -3.41 2.16
C HIS A 18 -2.63 -2.01 1.68
N PHE A 19 -3.66 -1.15 1.66
CA PHE A 19 -3.56 0.27 1.37
C PHE A 19 -3.74 1.07 2.65
N TYR A 20 -2.93 2.11 2.82
CA TYR A 20 -2.93 2.92 4.02
C TYR A 20 -3.31 4.35 3.70
N TYR A 21 -4.19 4.90 4.51
CA TYR A 21 -4.60 6.28 4.44
C TYR A 21 -4.37 6.95 5.79
N ALA A 22 -3.76 8.13 5.77
CA ALA A 22 -3.52 8.95 6.94
C ALA A 22 -4.67 9.95 7.12
N ARG A 23 -5.10 10.12 8.37
CA ARG A 23 -6.11 11.10 8.76
C ARG A 23 -5.53 12.51 8.71
N ASN A 24 -6.34 13.48 8.31
CA ASN A 24 -6.02 14.89 8.47
C ASN A 24 -5.92 15.25 9.97
N PRO A 25 -4.75 15.68 10.46
CA PRO A 25 -4.53 16.00 11.88
C PRO A 25 -5.35 17.21 12.37
N GLU A 26 -5.72 18.13 11.47
CA GLU A 26 -6.50 19.32 11.82
C GLU A 26 -7.97 18.99 12.14
N THR A 27 -8.43 17.82 11.71
CA THR A 27 -9.83 17.41 11.90
C THR A 27 -10.01 16.70 13.24
N ARG A 28 -10.22 17.48 14.30
CA ARG A 28 -10.60 16.91 15.62
C ARG A 28 -11.94 16.17 15.52
N MET A 29 -11.93 14.88 15.87
CA MET A 29 -13.13 14.04 15.91
C MET A 29 -13.56 13.74 17.35
N SER A 30 -14.84 13.99 17.64
CA SER A 30 -15.48 13.47 18.84
C SER A 30 -15.83 11.98 18.67
N PRO A 31 -16.01 11.22 19.77
CA PRO A 31 -16.37 9.80 19.69
C PRO A 31 -17.62 9.53 18.84
N ARG A 32 -18.62 10.43 18.87
CA ARG A 32 -19.83 10.33 18.05
C ARG A 32 -19.55 10.51 16.55
N ARG A 33 -18.65 11.44 16.19
CA ARG A 33 -18.24 11.63 14.79
C ARG A 33 -17.44 10.43 14.29
N LYS A 34 -16.54 9.89 15.13
CA LYS A 34 -15.80 8.66 14.85
C LYS A 34 -16.73 7.50 14.52
N ALA A 35 -17.71 7.20 15.37
CA ALA A 35 -18.66 6.12 15.12
C ALA A 35 -19.48 6.33 13.82
N SER A 36 -19.85 7.57 13.50
CA SER A 36 -20.55 7.89 12.25
C SER A 36 -19.66 7.72 11.02
N LEU A 37 -18.39 8.09 11.12
CA LEU A 37 -17.38 7.91 10.09
C LEU A 37 -17.12 6.42 9.84
N GLU A 38 -16.89 5.64 10.89
CA GLU A 38 -16.72 4.18 10.84
C GLU A 38 -17.90 3.50 10.13
N LYS A 39 -19.13 3.86 10.50
CA LYS A 39 -20.33 3.33 9.86
C LYS A 39 -20.42 3.71 8.37
N SER A 40 -20.00 4.93 8.03
CA SER A 40 -19.98 5.41 6.64
C SER A 40 -18.92 4.67 5.82
N LEU A 41 -17.73 4.48 6.37
CA LEU A 41 -16.65 3.69 5.79
C LEU A 41 -17.09 2.24 5.55
N GLN A 42 -17.65 1.58 6.56
CA GLN A 42 -18.16 0.21 6.42
C GLN A 42 -19.25 0.10 5.34
N LYS A 43 -20.15 1.09 5.23
CA LYS A 43 -21.17 1.09 4.19
C LYS A 43 -20.57 1.24 2.79
N CYS A 44 -19.60 2.13 2.64
CA CYS A 44 -19.08 2.52 1.33
C CYS A 44 -17.94 1.61 0.83
N LEU A 45 -17.27 0.93 1.76
CA LEU A 45 -16.20 -0.01 1.51
C LEU A 45 -16.57 -1.42 1.97
N ALA A 46 -17.87 -1.76 2.02
CA ALA A 46 -18.36 -3.05 2.53
C ALA A 46 -17.73 -4.29 1.88
N LYS A 47 -17.22 -4.15 0.66
CA LYS A 47 -16.50 -5.20 -0.07
C LYS A 47 -15.02 -5.36 0.33
N TYR A 48 -14.50 -4.44 1.14
CA TYR A 48 -13.12 -4.43 1.63
C TYR A 48 -13.12 -4.58 3.15
N GLU A 49 -12.06 -5.19 3.67
CA GLU A 49 -11.83 -5.18 5.11
C GLU A 49 -11.17 -3.84 5.47
N VAL A 50 -11.71 -3.16 6.48
CA VAL A 50 -11.28 -1.82 6.89
C VAL A 50 -10.94 -1.83 8.37
N ALA A 51 -9.76 -1.36 8.73
CA ALA A 51 -9.29 -1.30 10.12
C ALA A 51 -8.64 0.04 10.43
N PHE A 52 -8.93 0.58 11.62
CA PHE A 52 -8.23 1.74 12.17
C PHE A 52 -7.00 1.30 12.96
N LEU A 53 -5.90 2.01 12.78
CA LEU A 53 -4.61 1.81 13.44
C LEU A 53 -4.15 3.10 14.10
N ASP A 54 -3.18 2.99 15.01
CA ASP A 54 -2.46 4.12 15.60
C ASP A 54 -3.41 5.19 16.19
N ASP A 55 -4.34 4.78 17.07
CA ASP A 55 -5.37 5.66 17.67
C ASP A 55 -6.23 6.41 16.62
N ASP A 56 -6.71 5.66 15.63
CA ASP A 56 -7.52 6.11 14.50
C ASP A 56 -6.87 7.16 13.59
N GLN A 57 -5.55 7.35 13.69
CA GLN A 57 -4.83 8.23 12.77
C GLN A 57 -4.63 7.58 11.40
N THR A 58 -4.62 6.26 11.34
CA THR A 58 -4.39 5.54 10.09
C THR A 58 -5.54 4.59 9.81
N LEU A 59 -6.01 4.62 8.57
CA LEU A 59 -7.00 3.69 8.05
C LEU A 59 -6.28 2.70 7.13
N ARG A 60 -6.36 1.41 7.46
CA ARG A 60 -5.93 0.31 6.61
C ARG A 60 -7.12 -0.24 5.85
N ILE A 61 -6.97 -0.40 4.54
CA ILE A 61 -7.94 -1.07 3.67
C ILE A 61 -7.27 -2.29 3.06
N SER A 62 -7.89 -3.44 3.25
CA SER A 62 -7.38 -4.72 2.80
C SER A 62 -8.27 -5.29 1.69
N VAL A 63 -7.65 -5.59 0.56
CA VAL A 63 -8.32 -6.23 -0.59
C VAL A 63 -8.45 -7.74 -0.35
N PRO A 64 -9.59 -8.38 -0.66
CA PRO A 64 -9.75 -9.83 -0.54
C PRO A 64 -8.65 -10.61 -1.28
N LEU A 65 -8.13 -11.70 -0.68
CA LEU A 65 -7.00 -12.47 -1.22
C LEU A 65 -7.31 -13.12 -2.58
N ASP A 66 -8.58 -13.48 -2.80
CA ASP A 66 -9.08 -14.06 -4.04
C ASP A 66 -9.00 -13.09 -5.24
N VAL A 67 -9.00 -11.77 -4.98
CA VAL A 67 -8.81 -10.72 -6.00
C VAL A 67 -7.33 -10.57 -6.35
N ILE A 68 -6.44 -10.66 -5.37
CA ILE A 68 -4.99 -10.51 -5.58
C ILE A 68 -4.43 -11.65 -6.43
N LYS A 69 -4.96 -12.86 -6.22
CA LYS A 69 -4.54 -14.05 -6.96
C LYS A 69 -4.97 -14.05 -8.43
N LYS A 70 -5.91 -13.19 -8.84
CA LYS A 70 -6.55 -13.25 -10.15
C LYS A 70 -5.89 -12.38 -11.23
N ASP A 71 -5.39 -11.19 -10.94
CA ASP A 71 -4.58 -10.40 -11.90
C ASP A 71 -4.02 -9.11 -11.24
N VAL A 72 -2.87 -8.62 -11.72
CA VAL A 72 -2.36 -7.26 -11.42
C VAL A 72 -3.38 -6.19 -11.83
N MET A 73 -4.13 -6.45 -12.91
CA MET A 73 -5.20 -5.55 -13.35
C MET A 73 -6.33 -5.45 -12.32
N GLU A 74 -6.70 -6.51 -11.61
CA GLU A 74 -7.75 -6.45 -10.58
C GLU A 74 -7.32 -5.65 -9.34
N VAL A 75 -6.04 -5.68 -8.97
CA VAL A 75 -5.48 -4.82 -7.92
C VAL A 75 -5.60 -3.34 -8.33
N PHE A 76 -5.27 -3.01 -9.58
CA PHE A 76 -5.40 -1.63 -10.07
C PHE A 76 -6.86 -1.14 -10.11
N HIS A 77 -7.80 -2.01 -10.48
CA HIS A 77 -9.23 -1.69 -10.39
C HIS A 77 -9.68 -1.48 -8.95
N SER A 78 -9.17 -2.29 -8.01
CA SER A 78 -9.46 -2.13 -6.58
C SER A 78 -8.95 -0.79 -6.05
N MET A 79 -7.76 -0.34 -6.44
CA MET A 79 -7.26 1.00 -6.10
C MET A 79 -8.19 2.11 -6.60
N LYS A 80 -8.64 2.02 -7.86
CA LYS A 80 -9.58 2.99 -8.44
C LYS A 80 -10.92 3.01 -7.70
N ASP A 81 -11.42 1.84 -7.31
CA ASP A 81 -12.68 1.71 -6.59
C ASP A 81 -12.60 2.29 -5.18
N ILE A 82 -11.50 2.05 -4.46
CA ILE A 82 -11.25 2.65 -3.14
C ILE A 82 -11.20 4.17 -3.28
N ALA A 83 -10.40 4.69 -4.21
CA ALA A 83 -10.29 6.15 -4.44
C ALA A 83 -11.65 6.78 -4.79
N LYS A 84 -12.44 6.11 -5.65
CA LYS A 84 -13.80 6.56 -6.02
C LYS A 84 -14.75 6.54 -4.82
N ALA A 85 -14.70 5.49 -4.00
CA ALA A 85 -15.54 5.39 -2.80
C ALA A 85 -15.25 6.53 -1.81
N PHE A 86 -13.97 6.87 -1.60
CA PHE A 86 -13.58 8.00 -0.75
C PHE A 86 -14.04 9.34 -1.32
N LYS A 87 -13.95 9.52 -2.64
CA LYS A 87 -14.42 10.74 -3.31
C LYS A 87 -15.93 10.91 -3.17
N ASN A 88 -16.70 9.86 -3.44
CA ASN A 88 -18.17 9.91 -3.40
C ASN A 88 -18.75 10.18 -2.01
N THR A 89 -17.98 9.88 -0.96
CA THR A 89 -18.39 10.01 0.43
C THR A 89 -17.81 11.25 1.10
N ALA A 90 -17.10 12.09 0.33
CA ALA A 90 -16.31 13.20 0.84
C ALA A 90 -15.31 12.79 1.93
N LEU A 91 -14.88 11.53 1.96
CA LEU A 91 -13.87 11.04 2.91
C LEU A 91 -12.46 11.48 2.53
N LEU A 92 -12.23 11.90 1.29
CA LEU A 92 -10.96 12.51 0.85
C LEU A 92 -10.61 13.80 1.61
N THR A 93 -11.56 14.48 2.26
CA THR A 93 -11.24 15.64 3.12
C THR A 93 -10.74 15.23 4.51
N TYR A 94 -10.97 13.97 4.88
CA TYR A 94 -10.59 13.40 6.18
C TYR A 94 -9.37 12.50 6.09
N PHE A 95 -9.23 11.77 4.97
CA PHE A 95 -8.17 10.79 4.76
C PHE A 95 -7.49 10.99 3.41
N HIS A 96 -6.16 10.94 3.43
CA HIS A 96 -5.31 10.98 2.25
C HIS A 96 -4.41 9.76 2.18
N ASP A 97 -3.90 9.46 0.99
CA ASP A 97 -2.96 8.36 0.80
C ASP A 97 -1.74 8.54 1.70
N ASP A 98 -1.40 7.51 2.49
CA ASP A 98 -0.19 7.52 3.31
C ASP A 98 1.01 7.18 2.43
N ALA A 99 1.48 8.19 1.68
CA ALA A 99 2.53 8.04 0.69
C ALA A 99 3.82 7.45 1.30
N ILE A 100 4.14 7.77 2.55
CA ILE A 100 5.30 7.21 3.25
C ILE A 100 5.12 5.70 3.45
N ARG A 101 4.04 5.27 4.10
CA ARG A 101 3.81 3.85 4.41
C ARG A 101 3.62 3.02 3.14
N ASN A 102 2.94 3.58 2.13
CA ASN A 102 2.79 2.94 0.83
C ASN A 102 4.13 2.81 0.08
N THR A 103 4.98 3.84 0.11
CA THR A 103 6.32 3.77 -0.48
C THR A 103 7.21 2.76 0.26
N GLU A 104 7.09 2.66 1.59
CA GLU A 104 7.78 1.62 2.38
C GLU A 104 7.35 0.21 1.97
N ASN A 105 6.06 -0.01 1.67
CA ASN A 105 5.59 -1.29 1.12
C ASN A 105 6.18 -1.57 -0.27
N LEU A 106 6.23 -0.59 -1.17
CA LEU A 106 6.86 -0.73 -2.50
C LEU A 106 8.35 -1.10 -2.40
N ILE A 107 9.06 -0.53 -1.43
CA ILE A 107 10.45 -0.88 -1.13
C ILE A 107 10.56 -2.35 -0.69
N LYS A 108 9.75 -2.79 0.27
CA LYS A 108 9.74 -4.18 0.75
C LYS A 108 9.42 -5.17 -0.37
N ILE A 109 8.40 -4.87 -1.18
CA ILE A 109 8.02 -5.66 -2.36
C ILE A 109 9.21 -5.80 -3.32
N SER A 110 9.87 -4.68 -3.62
CA SER A 110 11.03 -4.67 -4.52
C SER A 110 12.20 -5.48 -3.96
N GLN A 111 12.47 -5.36 -2.65
CA GLN A 111 13.52 -6.13 -1.97
C GLN A 111 13.25 -7.64 -2.01
N ILE A 112 12.02 -8.08 -1.73
CA ILE A 112 11.64 -9.50 -1.79
C ILE A 112 11.78 -10.02 -3.22
N ARG A 113 11.36 -9.25 -4.23
CA ARG A 113 11.50 -9.62 -5.64
C ARG A 113 12.96 -9.79 -6.06
N ILE A 114 13.82 -8.84 -5.70
CA ILE A 114 15.27 -8.91 -5.99
C ILE A 114 15.88 -10.11 -5.29
N ALA A 115 15.65 -10.29 -3.99
CA ALA A 115 16.19 -11.41 -3.23
C ALA A 115 15.75 -12.77 -3.78
N GLY A 116 14.51 -12.86 -4.27
CA GLY A 116 14.00 -14.06 -4.96
C GLY A 116 14.67 -14.28 -6.32
N LEU A 117 14.97 -13.22 -7.08
CA LEU A 117 15.72 -13.30 -8.34
C LEU A 117 17.17 -13.73 -8.12
N GLU A 118 17.85 -13.16 -7.13
CA GLU A 118 19.24 -13.48 -6.79
C GLU A 118 19.39 -14.93 -6.30
N ARG A 119 18.47 -15.41 -5.45
CA ARG A 119 18.46 -16.79 -4.95
C ARG A 119 18.30 -17.84 -6.04
N ARG A 120 17.72 -17.49 -7.19
CA ARG A 120 17.56 -18.41 -8.33
C ARG A 120 18.84 -18.65 -9.13
N ASN A 121 20.00 -18.14 -8.67
CA ASN A 121 21.29 -18.14 -9.37
C ASN A 121 21.18 -17.54 -10.78
N ALA A 122 21.60 -16.29 -10.94
CA ALA A 122 21.49 -15.53 -12.19
C ALA A 122 22.44 -16.05 -13.30
N ASP A 123 22.12 -17.22 -13.84
CA ASP A 123 22.89 -17.89 -14.91
C ASP A 123 22.40 -17.50 -16.32
N THR A 124 21.37 -16.65 -16.43
CA THR A 124 20.87 -16.14 -17.71
C THR A 124 20.94 -14.62 -17.81
N THR A 125 21.27 -14.10 -19.01
CA THR A 125 21.37 -12.66 -19.28
C THR A 125 20.07 -11.90 -18.99
N LEU A 126 18.92 -12.52 -19.23
CA LEU A 126 17.60 -11.92 -18.93
C LEU A 126 17.38 -11.72 -17.43
N GLN A 127 17.70 -12.72 -16.60
CA GLN A 127 17.49 -12.60 -15.15
C GLN A 127 18.41 -11.57 -14.51
N ARG A 128 19.63 -11.36 -15.05
CA ARG A 128 20.50 -10.26 -14.62
C ARG A 128 19.90 -8.90 -14.95
N GLN A 129 19.32 -8.75 -16.14
CA GLN A 129 18.61 -7.52 -16.52
C GLN A 129 17.41 -7.25 -15.61
N ASP A 130 16.67 -8.30 -15.22
CA ASP A 130 15.55 -8.18 -14.28
C ASP A 130 16.01 -7.75 -12.87
N VAL A 131 17.14 -8.28 -12.39
CA VAL A 131 17.75 -7.85 -11.11
C VAL A 131 18.17 -6.38 -11.20
N GLU A 132 18.91 -5.98 -12.24
CA GLU A 132 19.34 -4.59 -12.42
C GLU A 132 18.14 -3.63 -12.52
N LEU A 133 17.07 -4.04 -13.20
CA LEU A 133 15.84 -3.25 -13.28
C LEU A 133 15.17 -3.15 -11.90
N GLY A 134 15.11 -4.26 -11.16
CA GLY A 134 14.62 -4.31 -9.79
C GLY A 134 15.38 -3.36 -8.87
N GLU A 135 16.71 -3.36 -8.93
CA GLU A 135 17.58 -2.48 -8.15
C GLU A 135 17.37 -1.00 -8.52
N LYS A 136 17.23 -0.68 -9.80
CA LYS A 136 16.89 0.67 -10.27
C LYS A 136 15.55 1.14 -9.70
N MET A 137 14.52 0.30 -9.74
CA MET A 137 13.21 0.59 -9.16
C MET A 137 13.28 0.76 -7.65
N LEU A 138 14.00 -0.13 -6.95
CA LEU A 138 14.24 -0.01 -5.52
C LEU A 138 14.91 1.32 -5.15
N LYS A 139 15.90 1.77 -5.93
CA LYS A 139 16.55 3.06 -5.75
C LYS A 139 15.57 4.22 -5.94
N ILE A 140 14.71 4.17 -6.96
CA ILE A 140 13.66 5.17 -7.19
C ILE A 140 12.73 5.25 -5.97
N HIS A 141 12.25 4.11 -5.47
CA HIS A 141 11.36 4.07 -4.30
C HIS A 141 12.04 4.58 -3.02
N LYS A 142 13.30 4.21 -2.77
CA LYS A 142 14.07 4.75 -1.63
C LYS A 142 14.25 6.27 -1.71
N ASN A 143 14.52 6.80 -2.89
CA ASN A 143 14.62 8.24 -3.10
C ASN A 143 13.27 8.94 -2.91
N ALA A 144 12.17 8.34 -3.37
CA ALA A 144 10.83 8.85 -3.12
C ALA A 144 10.53 8.90 -1.61
N LEU A 145 10.81 7.82 -0.87
CA LEU A 145 10.62 7.79 0.57
C LEU A 145 11.39 8.88 1.31
N ALA A 146 12.66 9.11 0.92
CA ALA A 146 13.47 10.17 1.51
C ALA A 146 12.84 11.55 1.29
N ARG A 147 12.26 11.81 0.10
CA ARG A 147 11.56 13.06 -0.20
C ARG A 147 10.29 13.22 0.62
N GLU A 148 9.46 12.18 0.69
CA GLU A 148 8.22 12.20 1.48
C GLU A 148 8.50 12.46 2.98
N LYS A 149 9.56 11.86 3.52
CA LYS A 149 10.00 12.11 4.90
C LYS A 149 10.48 13.55 5.13
N LEU A 150 11.19 14.14 4.17
CA LEU A 150 11.61 15.54 4.26
C LEU A 150 10.41 16.50 4.27
N ILE A 151 9.44 16.28 3.38
CA ILE A 151 8.20 17.08 3.33
C ILE A 151 7.45 17.00 4.66
N LEU A 152 7.32 15.80 5.23
CA LEU A 152 6.66 15.62 6.52
C LEU A 152 7.38 16.36 7.67
N GLU A 153 8.71 16.39 7.67
CA GLU A 153 9.49 17.10 8.68
C GLU A 153 9.37 18.63 8.52
N GLU A 154 9.26 19.14 7.30
CA GLU A 154 8.99 20.56 7.04
C GLU A 154 7.59 20.98 7.53
N TRP A 155 6.60 20.10 7.39
CA TRP A 155 5.22 20.35 7.86
C TRP A 155 5.05 20.34 9.38
N LYS A 156 6.03 19.82 10.12
CA LYS A 156 6.03 19.80 11.60
C LYS A 156 6.71 21.03 12.23
N ARG A 157 7.35 21.90 11.43
CA ARG A 157 8.00 23.14 11.90
C ARG A 157 7.04 24.32 11.86
#